data_AF-A0A7W0GPE2-F1
#
_entry.id   AF-A0A7W0GPE2-F1
#
_cell.length_a   1.000
_cell.length_b   1.000
_cell.length_c   1.000
_cell.angle_alpha   90.00
_cell.angle_beta   90.00
_cell.angle_gamma   90.00
#
_symmetry.space_group_name_H-M   'P 1'
#
loop_
_entity.id
_entity.type
_entity.pdbx_description
1 polymer ?
#
loop_
_entity_poly.entity_id
_entity_poly.type
_entity_poly.pdbx_seq_one_letter_code
_entity_poly.pdbx_strand_id
1 'polypeptide(L)'
;SGNTLLGLKLDPYERSFRLVRVHVLIPNGSVLDAETLRGALAAGHCFIGFDLFSDSSGFRFTGANANETRIQGDEIKLESEIRLNVTAPISSRIVLLRDGNVIQIESGLTRKEFTVTERGSYRVELYLPQLPGSVSEQPWILSNPIYVR
;
A
#
# COMPACT_ATOMS: atom_id res chain seq x y z
N SER A 1 18.39 28.57 6.96
CA SER A 1 19.24 27.79 7.89
C SER A 1 18.73 26.36 7.88
N GLY A 2 19.46 25.47 7.20
CA GLY A 2 19.04 24.09 6.95
C GLY A 2 19.37 23.19 8.13
N ASN A 3 18.35 22.51 8.67
CA ASN A 3 18.56 21.42 9.61
C ASN A 3 18.93 20.16 8.82
N THR A 4 19.99 19.51 9.27
CA THR A 4 20.44 18.21 8.77
C THR A 4 19.44 17.14 9.21
N LEU A 5 18.62 16.64 8.28
CA LEU A 5 18.10 15.28 8.37
C LEU A 5 19.01 14.38 7.53
N LEU A 6 19.46 13.26 8.10
CA LEU A 6 20.12 12.14 7.41
C LEU A 6 21.58 12.31 6.96
N GLY A 7 22.29 13.39 7.31
CA GLY A 7 23.70 13.56 6.91
C GLY A 7 23.92 13.64 5.38
N LEU A 8 22.83 13.68 4.61
CA LEU A 8 22.79 13.89 3.19
C LEU A 8 22.36 15.33 2.95
N LYS A 9 23.14 16.04 2.16
CA LYS A 9 22.82 17.39 1.70
C LYS A 9 21.65 17.26 0.71
N LEU A 10 20.43 17.31 1.24
CA LEU A 10 19.20 17.35 0.44
C LEU A 10 19.14 18.70 -0.28
N ASP A 11 19.40 18.69 -1.58
CA ASP A 11 19.32 19.85 -2.47
C ASP A 11 18.86 19.35 -3.86
N PRO A 12 18.00 20.06 -4.62
CA PRO A 12 16.77 20.78 -4.28
C PRO A 12 15.53 19.91 -4.59
N TYR A 13 14.34 20.42 -4.26
CA TYR A 13 12.97 19.85 -4.40
C TYR A 13 12.72 18.79 -5.53
N GLU A 14 13.33 18.93 -6.71
CA GLU A 14 13.25 17.97 -7.83
C GLU A 14 13.80 16.57 -7.55
N ARG A 15 14.75 16.42 -6.62
CA ARG A 15 15.26 15.10 -6.24
C ARG A 15 14.33 14.40 -5.26
N SER A 16 13.70 15.17 -4.37
CA SER A 16 12.71 14.65 -3.42
C SER A 16 11.43 14.15 -4.10
N PHE A 17 11.01 14.81 -5.20
CA PHE A 17 9.78 14.46 -5.93
C PHE A 17 9.86 13.13 -6.69
N ARG A 18 11.06 12.58 -6.92
CA ARG A 18 11.24 11.26 -7.56
C ARG A 18 11.24 10.09 -6.57
N LEU A 19 11.18 10.36 -5.27
CA LEU A 19 11.34 9.35 -4.22
C LEU A 19 10.01 8.73 -3.78
N VAL A 20 8.90 9.47 -3.96
CA VAL A 20 7.55 9.06 -3.57
C VAL A 20 6.67 9.09 -4.81
N ARG A 21 6.09 7.94 -5.17
CA ARG A 21 5.16 7.83 -6.29
C ARG A 21 3.78 7.44 -5.78
N VAL A 22 2.76 8.08 -6.35
CA VAL A 22 1.37 7.63 -6.19
C VAL A 22 1.05 6.75 -7.38
N HIS A 23 0.78 5.48 -7.13
CA HIS A 23 0.36 4.52 -8.14
C HIS A 23 -1.17 4.49 -8.16
N VAL A 24 -1.77 4.97 -9.23
CA VAL A 24 -3.23 4.93 -9.41
C VAL A 24 -3.62 3.64 -10.11
N LEU A 25 -4.62 2.94 -9.56
CA LEU A 25 -5.13 1.69 -10.06
C LEU A 25 -6.30 1.95 -11.00
N ILE A 26 -6.07 1.74 -12.29
CA ILE A 26 -7.10 1.83 -13.32
C ILE A 26 -7.33 0.42 -13.88
N PRO A 27 -8.59 -0.04 -14.02
CA PRO A 27 -8.88 -1.34 -14.60
C PRO A 27 -8.27 -1.51 -15.99
N ASN A 28 -7.77 -2.72 -16.27
CA ASN A 28 -7.23 -3.01 -17.59
C ASN A 28 -8.33 -2.90 -18.66
N GLY A 29 -8.02 -2.25 -19.78
CA GLY A 29 -8.98 -1.98 -20.86
C GLY A 29 -9.78 -0.68 -20.69
N SER A 30 -9.69 0.01 -19.56
CA SER A 30 -10.21 1.38 -19.43
C SER A 30 -9.35 2.37 -20.22
N VAL A 31 -9.99 3.41 -20.77
CA VAL A 31 -9.27 4.52 -21.41
C VAL A 31 -8.52 5.29 -20.33
N LEU A 32 -7.22 5.52 -20.55
CA LEU A 32 -6.44 6.38 -19.67
C LEU A 32 -6.66 7.85 -20.07
N ASP A 33 -7.63 8.48 -19.43
CA ASP A 33 -7.93 9.91 -19.57
C ASP A 33 -8.05 10.61 -18.21
N ALA A 34 -8.24 11.93 -18.25
CA ALA A 34 -8.32 12.75 -17.06
C ALA A 34 -9.53 12.40 -16.17
N GLU A 35 -10.66 11.97 -16.75
CA GLU A 35 -11.85 11.60 -15.99
C GLU A 35 -11.64 10.30 -15.24
N THR A 36 -11.14 9.26 -15.91
CA THR A 36 -10.85 7.96 -15.32
C THR A 36 -9.80 8.07 -14.23
N LEU A 37 -8.73 8.84 -14.48
CA LEU A 37 -7.69 9.11 -13.49
C LEU A 37 -8.24 9.81 -12.24
N ARG A 38 -9.04 10.87 -12.42
CA ARG A 38 -9.66 11.60 -11.31
C ARG A 38 -10.65 10.74 -10.56
N GLY A 39 -11.42 9.90 -11.26
CA GLY A 39 -12.36 8.95 -10.66
C GLY A 39 -11.66 7.94 -9.75
N ALA A 40 -10.59 7.30 -10.24
CA ALA A 40 -9.79 6.36 -9.46
C ALA A 40 -9.17 7.02 -8.22
N LEU A 41 -8.61 8.23 -8.37
CA LEU A 41 -8.09 9.00 -7.23
C LEU A 41 -9.18 9.34 -6.21
N ALA A 42 -10.35 9.80 -6.66
CA ALA A 42 -11.47 10.15 -5.79
C ALA A 42 -12.03 8.93 -5.04
N ALA A 43 -12.00 7.75 -5.67
CA ALA A 43 -12.38 6.48 -5.04
C ALA A 43 -11.29 5.91 -4.12
N GLY A 44 -10.11 6.53 -4.04
CA GLY A 44 -8.99 6.01 -3.26
C GLY A 44 -8.33 4.77 -3.88
N HIS A 45 -8.52 4.52 -5.18
CA HIS A 45 -7.88 3.44 -5.93
C HIS A 45 -6.41 3.77 -6.21
N CYS A 46 -5.61 3.91 -5.16
CA CYS A 46 -4.18 4.19 -5.29
C CYS A 46 -3.39 3.68 -4.09
N PHE A 47 -2.08 3.62 -4.25
CA PHE A 47 -1.13 3.39 -3.16
C PHE A 47 0.08 4.30 -3.31
N ILE A 48 0.85 4.44 -2.23
CA ILE A 48 2.08 5.22 -2.21
C ILE A 48 3.27 4.26 -2.20
N GLY A 49 4.20 4.43 -3.14
CA GLY A 49 5.46 3.70 -3.21
C GLY A 49 6.64 4.63 -2.94
N PHE A 50 7.52 4.25 -2.03
CA PHE A 50 8.80 4.89 -1.79
C PHE A 50 9.88 4.23 -2.66
N ASP A 51 9.83 4.51 -3.96
CA ASP A 51 10.65 3.83 -4.97
C ASP A 51 12.15 4.13 -4.90
N LEU A 52 12.56 5.01 -3.97
CA LEU A 52 13.95 5.11 -3.52
C LEU A 52 14.49 3.78 -2.97
N PHE A 53 13.64 2.99 -2.34
CA PHE A 53 14.04 1.76 -1.66
C PHE A 53 14.04 0.54 -2.59
N SER A 54 13.02 0.43 -3.45
CA SER A 54 12.89 -0.57 -4.51
C SER A 54 11.68 -0.22 -5.40
N ASP A 55 11.63 -0.71 -6.63
CA ASP A 55 10.46 -0.55 -7.51
C ASP A 55 9.22 -1.22 -6.91
N SER A 56 8.19 -0.42 -6.61
CA SER A 56 6.91 -0.89 -6.04
C SER A 56 5.91 -1.41 -7.09
N SER A 57 6.27 -1.37 -8.37
CA SER A 57 5.43 -1.88 -9.47
C SER A 57 5.07 -3.35 -9.27
N GLY A 58 3.79 -3.69 -9.45
CA GLY A 58 3.27 -5.04 -9.24
C GLY A 58 2.70 -5.29 -7.84
N PHE A 59 2.80 -4.32 -6.92
CA PHE A 59 2.09 -4.38 -5.65
C PHE A 59 0.56 -4.49 -5.84
N ARG A 60 -0.08 -5.32 -5.02
CA ARG A 60 -1.54 -5.50 -5.03
C ARG A 60 -2.06 -5.75 -3.62
N PHE A 61 -3.14 -5.05 -3.28
CA PHE A 61 -3.92 -5.28 -2.07
C PHE A 61 -5.41 -5.37 -2.42
N THR A 62 -6.03 -6.51 -2.12
CA THR A 62 -7.42 -6.81 -2.47
C THR A 62 -8.14 -7.51 -1.33
N GLY A 63 -9.45 -7.33 -1.23
CA GLY A 63 -10.32 -8.03 -0.30
C GLY A 63 -11.33 -8.88 -1.06
N ALA A 64 -11.61 -10.10 -0.60
CA ALA A 64 -12.60 -10.97 -1.21
C ALA A 64 -13.49 -11.63 -0.15
N ASN A 65 -14.78 -11.74 -0.46
CA ASN A 65 -15.72 -12.66 0.22
C ASN A 65 -16.21 -13.72 -0.79
N ALA A 66 -17.33 -14.37 -0.51
CA ALA A 66 -17.91 -15.37 -1.41
C ALA A 66 -18.49 -14.77 -2.71
N ASN A 67 -18.83 -13.48 -2.71
CA ASN A 67 -19.65 -12.84 -3.73
C ASN A 67 -18.90 -11.81 -4.58
N GLU A 68 -17.90 -11.15 -4.00
CA GLU A 68 -17.19 -10.04 -4.63
C GLU A 68 -15.70 -10.02 -4.29
N THR A 69 -14.94 -9.35 -5.16
CA THR A 69 -13.55 -8.95 -4.92
C THR A 69 -13.45 -7.44 -5.10
N ARG A 70 -12.78 -6.80 -4.15
CA ARG A 70 -12.61 -5.35 -4.05
C ARG A 70 -11.14 -4.99 -3.94
N ILE A 71 -10.79 -3.78 -4.35
CA ILE A 71 -9.43 -3.25 -4.24
C ILE A 71 -9.36 -2.19 -3.14
N GLN A 72 -8.15 -1.79 -2.76
CA GLN A 72 -7.96 -0.61 -1.89
C GLN A 72 -8.73 0.62 -2.40
N GLY A 73 -9.34 1.36 -1.47
CA GLY A 73 -10.28 2.45 -1.73
C GLY A 73 -11.74 2.00 -1.63
N ASP A 74 -12.05 0.75 -1.93
CA ASP A 74 -13.42 0.23 -1.92
C ASP A 74 -13.93 -0.13 -0.52
N GLU A 75 -15.25 -0.20 -0.41
CA GLU A 75 -15.94 -0.90 0.67
C GLU A 75 -16.26 -2.34 0.26
N ILE A 76 -16.17 -3.26 1.21
CA ILE A 76 -16.57 -4.66 1.04
C ILE A 76 -17.47 -5.09 2.19
N LYS A 77 -18.57 -5.78 1.88
CA LYS A 77 -19.52 -6.22 2.91
C LYS A 77 -18.97 -7.41 3.67
N LEU A 78 -18.93 -7.31 5.00
CA LEU A 78 -18.63 -8.43 5.87
C LEU A 78 -19.83 -9.37 5.95
N GLU A 79 -19.63 -10.60 5.50
CA GLU A 79 -20.57 -11.71 5.68
C GLU A 79 -20.09 -12.58 6.83
N SER A 80 -19.39 -13.68 6.55
CA SER A 80 -18.70 -14.49 7.57
C SER A 80 -17.27 -14.01 7.79
N GLU A 81 -16.52 -13.82 6.70
CA GLU A 81 -15.11 -13.45 6.70
C GLU A 81 -14.76 -12.70 5.42
N ILE A 82 -13.65 -11.96 5.48
CA ILE A 82 -13.01 -11.33 4.34
C ILE A 82 -11.58 -11.86 4.25
N ARG A 83 -11.18 -12.30 3.06
CA ARG A 83 -9.80 -12.66 2.74
C ARG A 83 -9.09 -11.47 2.14
N LEU A 84 -8.25 -10.82 2.94
CA LEU A 84 -7.38 -9.73 2.52
C LEU A 84 -6.08 -10.31 1.95
N ASN A 85 -5.86 -10.08 0.67
CA ASN A 85 -4.77 -10.62 -0.11
C ASN A 85 -3.75 -9.53 -0.44
N VAL A 86 -2.48 -9.78 -0.10
CA VAL A 86 -1.35 -8.89 -0.37
C VAL A 86 -0.39 -9.60 -1.32
N THR A 87 0.05 -8.91 -2.35
CA THR A 87 1.19 -9.29 -3.20
C THR A 87 2.20 -8.16 -3.21
N ALA A 88 3.42 -8.48 -2.80
CA ALA A 88 4.57 -7.59 -2.79
C ALA A 88 5.48 -7.90 -4.00
N PRO A 89 6.10 -6.88 -4.63
CA PRO A 89 7.05 -7.09 -5.74
C PRO A 89 8.29 -7.91 -5.35
N ILE A 90 8.77 -7.75 -4.12
CA ILE A 90 9.89 -8.50 -3.55
C ILE A 90 9.60 -8.93 -2.10
N SER A 91 10.42 -9.84 -1.58
CA SER A 91 10.30 -10.31 -0.19
C SER A 91 10.42 -9.13 0.76
N SER A 92 9.43 -9.00 1.64
CA SER A 92 9.23 -7.83 2.50
C SER A 92 8.63 -8.21 3.85
N ARG A 93 8.63 -7.25 4.76
CA ARG A 93 7.83 -7.29 5.99
C ARG A 93 6.49 -6.64 5.73
N ILE A 94 5.41 -7.41 5.83
CA ILE A 94 4.02 -7.00 5.61
C ILE A 94 3.38 -6.75 6.98
N VAL A 95 2.90 -5.53 7.18
CA VAL A 95 2.18 -5.11 8.39
C VAL A 95 0.73 -4.88 8.02
N LEU A 96 -0.19 -5.63 8.63
CA LEU A 96 -1.63 -5.41 8.51
C LEU A 96 -2.10 -4.52 9.66
N LEU A 97 -2.80 -3.45 9.31
CA LEU A 97 -3.41 -2.52 10.25
C LEU A 97 -4.92 -2.53 10.13
N ARG A 98 -5.60 -2.38 11.27
CA ARG A 98 -7.04 -2.11 11.37
C ARG A 98 -7.25 -0.85 12.18
N ASP A 99 -7.94 0.13 11.61
CA ASP A 99 -8.25 1.41 12.25
C ASP A 99 -7.01 2.10 12.85
N GLY A 100 -5.88 1.99 12.13
CA GLY A 100 -4.59 2.56 12.53
C GLY A 100 -3.78 1.71 13.52
N ASN A 101 -4.33 0.63 14.05
CA ASN A 101 -3.63 -0.27 14.97
C ASN A 101 -3.06 -1.47 14.21
N VAL A 102 -1.82 -1.85 14.52
CA VAL A 102 -1.21 -3.07 13.99
C VAL A 102 -1.93 -4.28 14.56
N ILE A 103 -2.41 -5.16 13.68
CA ILE A 103 -3.07 -6.40 14.08
C ILE A 103 -2.25 -7.64 13.74
N GLN A 104 -1.42 -7.59 12.70
CA GLN A 104 -0.52 -8.70 12.34
C GLN A 104 0.72 -8.19 11.60
N ILE A 105 1.85 -8.87 11.82
CA ILE A 105 3.12 -8.60 11.14
C ILE A 105 3.68 -9.93 10.64
N GLU A 106 4.10 -9.96 9.39
CA GLU A 106 4.72 -11.12 8.76
C GLU A 106 5.97 -10.68 7.99
N SER A 107 7.07 -11.43 8.06
CA SER A 107 8.33 -11.04 7.41
C SER A 107 8.82 -12.10 6.42
N GLY A 108 9.55 -11.65 5.40
CA GLY A 108 10.20 -12.53 4.44
C GLY A 108 9.26 -13.07 3.35
N LEU A 109 8.11 -12.42 3.13
CA LEU A 109 7.07 -12.89 2.21
C LEU A 109 6.92 -11.96 1.00
N THR A 110 6.58 -12.56 -0.14
CA THR A 110 6.08 -11.84 -1.33
C THR A 110 4.56 -11.87 -1.44
N ARG A 111 3.90 -12.76 -0.69
CA ARG A 111 2.44 -12.93 -0.70
C ARG A 111 1.96 -13.32 0.69
N LYS A 112 0.82 -12.77 1.10
CA LYS A 112 0.14 -13.16 2.33
C LYS A 112 -1.36 -12.96 2.17
N GLU A 113 -2.12 -13.93 2.66
CA GLU A 113 -3.56 -13.80 2.87
C GLU A 113 -3.84 -13.68 4.37
N PHE A 114 -4.74 -12.77 4.72
CA PHE A 114 -5.25 -12.58 6.07
C PHE A 114 -6.76 -12.78 6.06
N THR A 115 -7.25 -13.64 6.92
CA THR A 115 -8.70 -13.80 7.16
C THR A 115 -9.11 -12.85 8.28
N VAL A 116 -10.06 -11.96 8.00
CA VAL A 116 -10.60 -11.02 8.98
C VAL A 116 -12.10 -11.18 9.13
N THR A 117 -12.59 -11.08 10.36
CA THR A 117 -14.00 -11.29 10.72
C THR A 117 -14.62 -10.09 11.43
N GLU A 118 -13.87 -9.00 11.56
CA GLU A 118 -14.29 -7.78 12.22
C GLU A 118 -14.39 -6.63 11.21
N ARG A 119 -15.39 -5.76 11.39
CA ARG A 119 -15.51 -4.52 10.61
C ARG A 119 -14.36 -3.57 10.95
N GLY A 120 -14.01 -2.72 10.00
CA GLY A 120 -12.96 -1.72 10.19
C GLY A 120 -12.30 -1.29 8.88
N SER A 121 -11.43 -0.30 8.99
CA SER A 121 -10.59 0.17 7.90
C SER A 121 -9.27 -0.60 7.90
N TYR A 122 -9.08 -1.47 6.92
CA TYR A 122 -7.89 -2.33 6.82
C TYR A 122 -6.92 -1.81 5.79
N ARG A 123 -5.66 -1.55 6.17
CA ARG A 123 -4.59 -1.21 5.21
C ARG A 123 -3.35 -2.04 5.48
N VAL A 124 -2.44 -2.06 4.52
CA VAL A 124 -1.15 -2.72 4.66
C VAL A 124 0.01 -1.77 4.43
N GLU A 125 1.07 -1.99 5.17
CA GLU A 125 2.34 -1.30 5.03
C GLU A 125 3.43 -2.34 4.79
N LEU A 126 4.28 -2.11 3.79
CA LEU A 126 5.40 -3.00 3.49
C LEU A 126 6.71 -2.31 3.82
N TYR A 127 7.65 -3.07 4.36
CA TYR A 127 8.98 -2.61 4.75
C TYR A 127 10.04 -3.55 4.17
N LEU A 128 11.26 -3.03 3.96
CA LEU A 128 12.38 -3.78 3.42
C LEU A 128 13.45 -4.00 4.50
N PRO A 129 13.31 -5.05 5.34
CA PRO A 129 14.24 -5.31 6.45
C PRO A 129 15.68 -5.60 5.99
N GLN A 130 15.89 -5.93 4.71
CA GLN A 130 17.21 -6.12 4.11
C GLN A 130 18.00 -4.82 3.90
N LEU A 131 17.36 -3.65 4.02
CA LEU A 131 18.05 -2.36 3.89
C LEU A 131 18.81 -2.00 5.17
N PRO A 132 19.94 -1.27 5.08
CA PRO A 132 20.76 -0.97 6.24
C PRO A 132 20.17 0.13 7.13
N GLY A 133 20.43 0.04 8.43
CA GLY A 133 20.17 1.09 9.41
C GLY A 133 18.68 1.45 9.54
N SER A 134 18.40 2.72 9.86
CA SER A 134 17.03 3.20 10.10
C SER A 134 16.13 3.20 8.87
N VAL A 135 16.67 2.96 7.67
CA VAL A 135 15.90 2.86 6.41
C VAL A 135 15.01 1.62 6.41
N SER A 136 15.46 0.51 7.00
CA SER A 136 14.66 -0.73 7.14
C SER A 136 13.36 -0.54 7.92
N GLU A 137 13.32 0.49 8.77
CA GLU A 137 12.17 0.85 9.59
C GLU A 137 11.27 1.92 8.95
N GLN A 138 11.61 2.40 7.73
CA GLN A 138 10.75 3.29 6.95
C GLN A 138 9.85 2.47 6.02
N PRO A 139 8.59 2.91 5.80
CA PRO A 139 7.70 2.21 4.90
C PRO A 139 8.21 2.29 3.46
N TRP A 140 8.16 1.16 2.76
CA TRP A 140 8.38 1.05 1.33
C TRP A 140 7.09 1.24 0.53
N ILE A 141 6.00 0.61 0.95
CA ILE A 141 4.68 0.77 0.32
C ILE A 141 3.64 1.04 1.40
N LEU A 142 2.74 1.99 1.13
CA LEU A 142 1.56 2.28 1.94
C LEU A 142 0.32 2.10 1.06
N SER A 143 -0.54 1.15 1.41
CA SER A 143 -1.82 0.97 0.72
C SER A 143 -2.84 1.99 1.21
N ASN A 144 -3.80 2.32 0.35
CA ASN A 144 -5.08 2.82 0.84
C ASN A 144 -5.87 1.69 1.53
N PRO A 145 -6.83 2.02 2.39
CA PRO A 145 -7.60 1.02 3.10
C PRO A 145 -8.63 0.32 2.21
N ILE A 146 -9.00 -0.89 2.61
CA ILE A 146 -10.25 -1.55 2.23
C ILE A 146 -11.19 -1.42 3.44
N TYR A 147 -12.37 -0.87 3.22
CA TYR A 147 -13.34 -0.65 4.29
C TYR A 147 -14.23 -1.88 4.43
N VAL A 148 -14.01 -2.67 5.47
CA VAL A 148 -14.86 -3.82 5.78
C VAL A 148 -16.07 -3.33 6.55
N ARG A 149 -17.24 -3.41 5.93
CA ARG A 149 -18.49 -2.82 6.41
C ARG A 149 -19.50 -3.83 6.90
#